data_AF-A0A7V4WFN3-F1
#
_entry.id   AF-A0A7V4WFN3-F1
#
_cell.length_a   1.000
_cell.length_b   1.000
_cell.length_c   1.000
_cell.angle_alpha   90.00
_cell.angle_beta   90.00
_cell.angle_gamma   90.00
#
_symmetry.space_group_name_H-M   'P 1'
#
loop_
_entity.id
_entity.type
_entity.pdbx_description
1 polymer ?
#
loop_
_entity_poly.entity_id
_entity_poly.type
_entity_poly.pdbx_seq_one_letter_code
_entity_poly.pdbx_strand_id
1 'polypeptide(L)' 'MEMAFLMDDLRQINPVWETTSYLMYECNQRGYSVFFLEPHDIYIRKNQVVARMRNISVKKGLPLEGYW' A
#
# COMPACT_ATOMS: atom_id res chain seq x y z
N MET A 1 -0.08 13.32 5.00
CA MET A 1 0.77 12.97 3.86
C MET A 1 0.17 11.73 3.21
N GLU A 2 0.21 11.66 1.89
CA GLU A 2 -0.35 10.55 1.10
C GLU A 2 0.80 9.75 0.51
N MET A 3 0.80 8.43 0.72
CA MET A 3 1.86 7.53 0.28
C MET A 3 1.25 6.42 -0.56
N ALA A 4 1.71 6.25 -1.80
CA ALA A 4 1.29 5.17 -2.69
C ALA A 4 2.43 4.16 -2.85
N PHE A 5 2.11 2.89 -2.68
CA PHE A 5 3.05 1.77 -2.81
C PHE A 5 2.69 0.93 -4.03
N LEU A 6 3.56 0.97 -5.03
CA LEU A 6 3.48 0.15 -6.23
C LEU A 6 4.24 -1.15 -6.01
N MET A 7 3.53 -2.28 -5.99
CA MET A 7 4.12 -3.59 -5.68
C MET A 7 3.39 -4.73 -6.42
N ASP A 8 3.97 -5.92 -6.39
CA ASP A 8 3.30 -7.16 -6.79
C ASP A 8 2.20 -7.56 -5.77
N ASP A 9 1.40 -8.57 -6.13
CA ASP A 9 0.27 -9.04 -5.32
C ASP A 9 0.70 -9.47 -3.90
N LEU A 10 0.27 -8.71 -2.90
CA LEU A 10 0.55 -8.92 -1.49
C LEU A 10 0.08 -10.28 -0.95
N ARG A 11 -0.86 -10.95 -1.62
CA ARG A 11 -1.37 -12.28 -1.20
C ARG A 11 -0.38 -13.40 -1.46
N GLN A 12 0.68 -13.15 -2.24
CA GLN A 12 1.65 -14.17 -2.64
C GLN A 12 2.93 -14.15 -1.78
N ILE A 13 3.04 -13.21 -0.84
CA ILE A 13 4.22 -13.00 0.00
C ILE A 13 3.83 -13.06 1.47
N ASN A 14 4.79 -13.43 2.33
CA ASN A 14 4.61 -13.26 3.77
C ASN A 14 5.08 -11.86 4.16
N PRO A 15 4.17 -10.97 4.60
CA PRO A 15 4.49 -9.56 4.80
C PRO A 15 5.44 -9.30 5.97
N VAL A 16 5.64 -10.27 6.88
CA VAL A 16 6.63 -10.17 7.97
C VAL A 16 8.07 -10.23 7.43
N TRP A 17 8.29 -10.80 6.24
CA TRP A 17 9.62 -10.88 5.63
C TRP A 17 9.88 -9.79 4.58
N GLU A 18 8.94 -8.86 4.41
CA GLU A 18 8.96 -7.88 3.32
C GLU A 18 9.21 -6.47 3.83
N THR A 19 10.28 -5.83 3.33
CA THR A 19 10.69 -4.50 3.83
C THR A 19 9.63 -3.44 3.54
N THR A 20 9.02 -3.50 2.35
CA THR A 20 7.97 -2.54 1.98
C THR A 20 6.75 -2.68 2.88
N SER A 21 6.49 -3.88 3.39
CA SER A 21 5.41 -4.10 4.33
C SER A 21 5.61 -3.34 5.65
N TYR A 22 6.84 -3.31 6.17
CA TYR A 22 7.18 -2.47 7.33
C TYR A 22 7.06 -0.97 7.02
N LEU A 23 7.42 -0.53 5.82
CA LEU A 23 7.28 0.89 5.44
C LEU A 23 5.81 1.32 5.40
N MET A 24 4.94 0.48 4.83
CA MET A 24 3.48 0.71 4.80
C MET A 24 2.91 0.77 6.23
N TYR A 25 3.31 -0.18 7.08
CA TYR A 25 2.93 -0.23 8.49
C TYR A 25 3.31 1.05 9.24
N GLU A 26 4.57 1.47 9.15
CA GLU A 26 5.08 2.68 9.81
C GLU A 26 4.36 3.95 9.33
N CYS A 27 4.07 4.04 8.02
CA CYS A 27 3.26 5.13 7.49
C CYS A 27 1.87 5.17 8.10
N ASN A 28 1.22 4.01 8.25
CA ASN A 28 -0.08 3.90 8.90
C ASN A 28 -0.02 4.32 10.39
N GLN A 29 0.99 3.87 11.14
CA GLN A 29 1.16 4.27 12.55
C GLN A 29 1.30 5.79 12.70
N ARG A 30 2.03 6.42 11.78
CA ARG A 30 2.20 7.89 11.73
C ARG A 30 0.93 8.64 11.28
N GLY A 31 -0.09 7.92 10.81
CA GLY A 31 -1.36 8.51 10.35
C GLY A 31 -1.29 9.09 8.95
N TYR A 32 -0.41 8.56 8.11
CA TYR A 32 -0.42 8.89 6.68
C TYR A 32 -1.51 8.08 5.98
N SER A 33 -2.06 8.64 4.90
CA SER A 33 -2.95 7.89 4.02
C SER A 33 -2.10 6.95 3.18
N VAL A 34 -2.31 5.64 3.33
CA VAL A 34 -1.56 4.61 2.61
C VAL A 34 -2.42 4.07 1.47
N PHE A 35 -1.87 4.09 0.27
CA PHE A 35 -2.50 3.56 -0.93
C PHE A 35 -1.66 2.42 -1.50
N PHE A 36 -2.33 1.38 -1.96
CA PHE A 36 -1.72 0.23 -2.63
C PHE A 36 -2.18 0.16 -4.08
N LEU A 37 -1.27 -0.18 -4.98
CA LEU A 37 -1.55 -0.42 -6.39
C LEU A 37 -0.56 -1.42 -6.97
N GLU A 38 -0.99 -2.13 -8.01
CA GLU A 38 -0.15 -3.06 -8.78
C GLU A 38 0.24 -2.43 -10.13
N PRO A 39 1.29 -2.92 -10.82
CA PRO A 39 1.71 -2.36 -12.11
C PRO A 39 0.58 -2.28 -13.15
N HIS A 40 -0.33 -3.26 -13.14
CA HIS A 40 -1.47 -3.31 -14.05
C HIS A 40 -2.60 -2.32 -13.71
N ASP A 41 -2.55 -1.67 -12.54
CA ASP A 41 -3.49 -0.61 -12.16
C ASP A 41 -3.13 0.75 -12.77
N ILE A 42 -1.95 0.88 -13.39
CA ILE A 42 -1.47 2.10 -14.06
C ILE A 42 -1.86 2.07 -15.54
N TYR A 43 -2.52 3.12 -16.03
CA TYR A 43 -2.98 3.20 -17.41
C TYR A 43 -3.07 4.65 -17.91
N ILE A 44 -3.19 4.83 -19.22
CA ILE A 44 -3.38 6.14 -19.85
C ILE A 44 -4.86 6.41 -20.06
N ARG A 45 -5.35 7.56 -19.58
CA ARG A 45 -6.71 8.05 -19.84
C ARG A 45 -6.65 9.51 -20.27
N LYS A 46 -7.25 9.85 -21.42
CA LYS A 46 -7.26 11.23 -21.96
C LYS A 46 -5.86 11.87 -22.03
N ASN A 47 -4.88 11.11 -22.51
CA ASN A 47 -3.48 11.54 -22.62
C ASN A 47 -2.82 11.90 -21.27
N GLN A 48 -3.29 11.32 -20.16
CA GLN A 48 -2.70 11.45 -18.83
C GLN A 48 -2.45 10.05 -18.24
N VAL A 49 -1.31 9.89 -17.56
CA VAL A 49 -1.02 8.68 -16.77
C VAL A 49 -1.85 8.76 -15.49
N VAL A 50 -2.66 7.74 -15.25
CA VAL A 50 -3.52 7.60 -14.07
C VAL A 50 -3.35 6.22 -13.46
N ALA A 51 -3.74 6.06 -12.20
CA ALA A 51 -3.76 4.77 -11.55
C ALA A 51 -5.05 4.56 -10.76
N ARG A 52 -5.52 3.31 -10.69
CA ARG A 52 -6.53 2.91 -9.71
C ARG A 52 -5.80 2.44 -8.45
N MET A 53 -6.08 3.08 -7.32
CA MET A 53 -5.42 2.76 -6.05
C MET A 53 -6.43 2.27 -5.03
N ARG A 54 -6.00 1.34 -4.16
CA ARG A 54 -6.76 0.84 -3.01
C ARG A 54 -6.32 1.60 -1.76
N ASN A 55 -7.25 2.23 -1.06
CA ASN A 55 -6.96 2.90 0.21
C ASN A 55 -6.84 1.85 1.32
N ILE A 56 -5.70 1.81 1.99
CA ILE A 56 -5.43 0.93 3.13
C ILE A 56 -5.79 1.70 4.40
N SER A 57 -6.99 1.44 4.93
CA SER A 57 -7.48 2.07 6.15
C SER A 57 -7.53 1.04 7.28
N VAL A 58 -6.44 0.99 8.04
CA VAL A 58 -6.27 0.02 9.12
C VAL A 58 -6.02 0.77 10.43
N LYS A 59 -6.62 0.31 11.54
CA LYS A 59 -6.47 0.98 12.84
C LYS A 59 -5.00 0.98 13.29
N LYS A 60 -4.58 2.10 13.87
CA LYS A 60 -3.26 2.23 14.51
C LYS A 60 -3.12 1.31 15.73
N GLY A 61 -1.89 0.95 16.07
CA GLY A 61 -1.55 0.13 17.23
C GLY A 61 -1.82 -1.37 17.07
N LEU A 62 -2.20 -1.83 15.87
CA LEU A 62 -2.21 -3.26 15.56
C LEU A 62 -0.76 -3.79 15.47
N PRO A 63 -0.52 -5.07 15.85
CA PRO A 63 0.71 -5.76 15.47
C PRO A 63 0.80 -5.86 13.95
N LEU A 64 2.01 -6.03 13.40
CA LEU A 64 2.23 -6.06 11.96
C LEU A 64 1.35 -7.12 11.28
N GLU A 65 1.25 -8.31 11.87
CA GLU A 65 0.46 -9.43 11.38
C GLU A 65 -1.04 -9.12 11.33
N GLY A 66 -1.54 -8.23 12.20
CA GLY A 66 -2.94 -7.78 12.19
C GLY A 66 -3.16 -6.53 11.34
N TYR A 67 -2.09 -5.90 10.87
CA TYR A 67 -2.16 -4.80 9.90
C TYR A 67 -2.36 -5.32 8.47
N TRP A 68 -1.77 -6.48 8.17
CA TRP A 68 -1.92 -7.21 6.91
C TRP A 68 -3.21 -8.03 6.87
#